data_AF-A0A8H3GCJ7-F1
#
_entry.id   AF-A0A8H3GCJ7-F1
#
_cell.length_a   1.000
_cell.length_b   1.000
_cell.length_c   1.000
_cell.angle_alpha   90.00
_cell.angle_beta   90.00
_cell.angle_gamma   90.00
#
_symmetry.space_group_name_H-M   'P 1'
#
loop_
_entity.id
_entity.type
_entity.pdbx_description
1 polymer ?
#
loop_
_entity_poly.entity_id
_entity_poly.type
_entity_poly.pdbx_seq_one_letter_code
_entity_poly.pdbx_strand_id
1 'polypeptide(L)'
;MPPPPRGARRSCISFQDIDLDNWEKLGQIFAIHGYRLSKFSLSDGTEITTDQCVQVATGEDFSNTSAPNEMWFAEVMDIKTDKKHSTKRKDVYVRIRWFYTPYNLDHYHKTVGKVNTCRFGQNEMVLSDHIQVIPAVWIVRKARILFFDEDDGNNGGAQIGPKDRWYRYHFKTGLGRMVTRKNYSLPQAGCRMPGCQARYSPDEEIQRFCPRWLCREWWHEECLRNREHVQPFSVYSLLRMLQGTPGFGGADDAADDETPIDSSNTLEVDEEFDEELASICSNLLTSLKDIERDLIRCRDFEEKNLNLDSSILKNMEDFERIERVLWCARSPIVRGKEYGVVGTGQMVAKARAILRETAESQCWPTEEKVAPFASCQLPVLPIVTCPSCGGWI
;
A
#
# COMPACT_ATOMS: atom_id res chain seq x y z
N MET A 1 -29.72 7.56 -55.56
CA MET A 1 -29.49 6.14 -55.21
C MET A 1 -30.83 5.44 -55.14
N PRO A 2 -31.04 4.31 -55.83
CA PRO A 2 -32.29 3.55 -55.72
C PRO A 2 -32.46 3.02 -54.27
N PRO A 3 -33.70 2.90 -53.77
CA PRO A 3 -33.95 2.34 -52.43
C PRO A 3 -33.49 0.88 -52.39
N PRO A 4 -32.91 0.42 -51.25
CA PRO A 4 -32.49 -0.96 -51.12
C PRO A 4 -33.69 -1.91 -51.26
N PRO A 5 -33.50 -3.09 -51.88
CA PRO A 5 -34.58 -4.02 -52.15
C PRO A 5 -35.29 -4.45 -50.86
N ARG A 6 -36.61 -4.26 -50.83
CA ARG A 6 -37.50 -4.77 -49.77
C ARG A 6 -37.39 -6.31 -49.76
N GLY A 7 -36.61 -6.85 -48.83
CA GLY A 7 -36.41 -8.30 -48.71
C GLY A 7 -34.97 -8.77 -48.53
N ALA A 8 -33.98 -7.88 -48.57
CA ALA A 8 -32.64 -8.22 -48.09
C ALA A 8 -32.74 -8.54 -46.59
N ARG A 9 -32.84 -9.85 -46.26
CA ARG A 9 -32.73 -10.34 -44.89
C ARG A 9 -31.47 -9.70 -44.31
N ARG A 10 -31.62 -8.80 -43.34
CA ARG A 10 -30.49 -8.34 -42.53
C ARG A 10 -29.85 -9.62 -42.02
N SER A 11 -28.69 -9.97 -42.54
CA SER A 11 -27.91 -11.11 -42.05
C SER A 11 -27.82 -10.92 -40.55
N CYS A 12 -28.33 -11.90 -39.80
CA CYS A 12 -28.31 -11.83 -38.36
C CYS A 12 -26.84 -11.82 -37.96
N ILE A 13 -26.30 -10.66 -37.59
CA ILE A 13 -24.91 -10.53 -37.17
C ILE A 13 -24.78 -11.31 -35.87
N SER A 14 -23.85 -12.25 -35.82
CA SER A 14 -23.55 -13.10 -34.65
C SER A 14 -22.07 -12.98 -34.33
N PHE A 15 -21.70 -13.01 -33.05
CA PHE A 15 -20.28 -13.06 -32.66
C PHE A 15 -19.59 -14.33 -33.15
N GLN A 16 -20.35 -15.42 -33.35
CA GLN A 16 -19.82 -16.72 -33.78
C GLN A 16 -19.42 -16.76 -35.27
N ASP A 17 -19.90 -15.81 -36.07
CA ASP A 17 -19.62 -15.74 -37.50
C ASP A 17 -18.32 -14.97 -37.82
N ILE A 18 -17.60 -14.53 -36.77
CA ILE A 18 -16.40 -13.71 -36.88
C ILE A 18 -15.19 -14.59 -36.57
N ASP A 19 -14.21 -14.53 -37.45
CA ASP A 19 -12.88 -15.06 -37.19
C ASP A 19 -12.29 -14.38 -35.94
N LEU A 20 -11.89 -15.18 -34.95
CA LEU A 20 -11.38 -14.69 -33.67
C LEU A 20 -10.07 -13.91 -33.82
N ASP A 21 -9.34 -14.15 -34.92
CA ASP A 21 -8.10 -13.44 -35.23
C ASP A 21 -8.38 -12.03 -35.78
N ASN A 22 -9.60 -11.75 -36.24
CA ASN A 22 -10.04 -10.43 -36.68
C ASN A 22 -10.62 -9.60 -35.52
N TRP A 23 -9.76 -9.26 -34.56
CA TRP A 23 -10.13 -8.52 -33.36
C TRP A 23 -10.74 -7.13 -33.63
N GLU A 24 -10.36 -6.46 -34.73
CA GLU A 24 -10.96 -5.18 -35.14
C GLU A 24 -12.44 -5.34 -35.47
N LYS A 25 -12.77 -6.33 -36.31
CA LYS A 25 -14.17 -6.63 -36.69
C LYS A 25 -14.97 -7.11 -35.49
N LEU A 26 -14.37 -7.92 -34.62
CA LEU A 26 -15.01 -8.37 -33.38
C LEU A 26 -15.34 -7.18 -32.48
N GLY A 27 -14.42 -6.21 -32.34
CA GLY A 27 -14.65 -4.96 -31.61
C GLY A 27 -15.79 -4.12 -32.19
N GLN A 28 -15.84 -3.96 -33.51
CA GLN A 28 -16.91 -3.23 -34.21
C GLN A 28 -18.28 -3.88 -33.97
N ILE A 29 -18.37 -5.20 -34.09
CA ILE A 29 -19.63 -5.93 -33.85
C ILE A 29 -20.02 -5.85 -32.39
N PHE A 30 -19.08 -5.98 -31.46
CA PHE A 30 -19.35 -5.82 -30.02
C PHE A 30 -19.91 -4.45 -29.67
N ALA A 31 -19.52 -3.39 -30.38
CA ALA A 31 -20.06 -2.05 -30.13
C ALA A 31 -21.56 -1.94 -30.43
N ILE A 32 -22.06 -2.63 -31.46
CA ILE A 32 -23.44 -2.47 -31.96
C ILE A 32 -24.36 -3.67 -31.73
N HIS A 33 -23.81 -4.84 -31.39
CA HIS A 33 -24.53 -6.11 -31.26
C HIS A 33 -24.44 -6.69 -29.84
N GLY A 34 -25.29 -7.67 -29.55
CA GLY A 34 -25.29 -8.46 -28.34
C GLY A 34 -26.16 -7.90 -27.21
N TYR A 35 -26.65 -8.80 -26.36
CA TYR A 35 -27.33 -8.47 -25.12
C TYR A 35 -26.28 -8.27 -24.02
N ARG A 36 -26.37 -7.15 -23.30
CA ARG A 36 -25.48 -6.86 -22.17
C ARG A 36 -25.81 -7.77 -20.98
N LEU A 37 -24.78 -8.32 -20.36
CA LEU A 37 -24.87 -9.10 -19.13
C LEU A 37 -24.22 -8.35 -17.99
N SER A 38 -24.74 -8.50 -16.76
CA SER A 38 -24.10 -7.96 -15.55
C SER A 38 -22.95 -8.85 -15.06
N LYS A 39 -23.00 -10.14 -15.35
CA LYS A 39 -22.02 -11.15 -14.92
C LYS A 39 -22.02 -12.40 -15.80
N PHE A 40 -20.96 -13.19 -15.69
CA PHE A 40 -20.90 -14.58 -16.15
C PHE A 40 -20.13 -15.45 -15.15
N SER A 41 -20.29 -16.77 -15.22
CA SER A 41 -19.60 -17.71 -14.32
C SER A 41 -18.47 -18.44 -15.04
N LEU A 42 -17.35 -18.62 -14.33
CA LEU A 42 -16.26 -19.50 -14.72
C LEU A 42 -16.62 -20.96 -14.46
N SER A 43 -15.75 -21.88 -14.90
CA SER A 43 -15.96 -23.33 -14.76
C SER A 43 -15.96 -23.82 -13.32
N ASP A 44 -15.29 -23.08 -12.42
CA ASP A 44 -15.26 -23.32 -10.97
C ASP A 44 -16.45 -22.69 -10.23
N GLY A 45 -17.39 -22.06 -10.96
CA GLY A 45 -18.53 -21.35 -10.40
C GLY A 45 -18.25 -19.90 -10.00
N THR A 46 -17.00 -19.43 -10.09
CA THR A 46 -16.63 -18.04 -9.76
C THR A 46 -17.34 -17.06 -10.69
N GLU A 47 -18.09 -16.12 -10.13
CA GLU A 47 -18.76 -15.06 -10.91
C GLU A 47 -17.81 -13.90 -11.22
N ILE A 48 -17.80 -13.49 -12.49
CA ILE A 48 -17.06 -12.33 -13.01
C ILE A 48 -18.05 -11.24 -13.39
N THR A 49 -17.78 -10.01 -12.93
CA THR A 49 -18.56 -8.79 -13.23
C THR A 49 -17.66 -7.76 -13.93
N THR A 50 -18.23 -6.63 -14.36
CA THR A 50 -17.44 -5.49 -14.85
C THR A 50 -16.54 -4.93 -13.73
N ASP A 51 -15.48 -4.24 -14.12
CA ASP A 51 -14.46 -3.63 -13.25
C ASP A 51 -13.62 -4.64 -12.45
N GLN A 52 -13.83 -5.95 -12.67
CA GLN A 52 -12.98 -6.99 -12.10
C GLN A 52 -11.78 -7.30 -12.99
N CYS A 53 -10.65 -7.59 -12.35
CA CYS A 53 -9.45 -8.06 -13.02
C CYS A 53 -9.50 -9.58 -13.23
N VAL A 54 -8.96 -10.03 -14.34
CA VAL A 54 -8.96 -11.44 -14.75
C VAL A 54 -7.59 -11.82 -15.28
N GLN A 55 -7.23 -13.09 -15.12
CA GLN A 55 -6.14 -13.72 -15.84
C GLN A 55 -6.68 -14.29 -17.15
N VAL A 56 -6.04 -13.98 -18.26
CA VAL A 56 -6.36 -14.47 -19.59
C VAL A 56 -5.33 -15.53 -19.99
N ALA A 57 -5.78 -16.61 -20.61
CA ALA A 57 -4.90 -17.65 -21.12
C ALA A 57 -3.99 -17.04 -22.20
N THR A 58 -2.71 -17.40 -22.19
CA THR A 58 -1.83 -17.14 -23.34
C THR A 58 -2.39 -17.89 -24.54
N GLY A 59 -2.99 -17.15 -25.48
CA GLY A 59 -3.11 -17.65 -26.85
C GLY A 59 -1.73 -17.77 -27.50
N GLU A 60 -1.68 -18.19 -28.75
CA GLU A 60 -0.49 -17.92 -29.58
C GLU A 60 -0.27 -16.41 -29.55
N ASP A 61 0.88 -15.97 -29.05
CA ASP A 61 1.17 -14.55 -28.88
C ASP A 61 1.36 -13.88 -30.23
N PHE A 62 0.30 -13.29 -30.77
CA PHE A 62 0.37 -12.55 -32.02
C PHE A 62 1.11 -11.20 -31.89
N SER A 63 1.39 -10.74 -30.67
CA SER A 63 2.05 -9.45 -30.42
C SER A 63 3.58 -9.55 -30.32
N ASN A 64 4.13 -10.76 -30.16
CA ASN A 64 5.54 -11.00 -29.82
C ASN A 64 6.03 -10.22 -28.59
N THR A 65 5.13 -9.84 -27.68
CA THR A 65 5.49 -9.08 -26.46
C THR A 65 5.46 -9.94 -25.20
N SER A 66 5.03 -11.20 -25.29
CA SER A 66 4.99 -12.14 -24.16
C SER A 66 6.38 -12.65 -23.83
N ALA A 67 6.73 -12.64 -22.56
CA ALA A 67 7.80 -13.50 -22.07
C ALA A 67 7.35 -14.98 -22.13
N PRO A 68 8.31 -15.93 -22.26
CA PRO A 68 8.00 -17.35 -22.13
C PRO A 68 7.30 -17.64 -20.79
N ASN A 69 6.14 -18.31 -20.84
CA ASN A 69 5.29 -18.63 -19.68
C ASN A 69 4.64 -17.42 -18.97
N GLU A 70 4.59 -16.25 -19.62
CA GLU A 70 3.96 -15.09 -19.03
C GLU A 70 2.45 -15.27 -18.90
N MET A 71 1.87 -14.74 -17.83
CA MET A 71 0.42 -14.72 -17.65
C MET A 71 -0.10 -13.34 -18.06
N TRP A 72 -1.14 -13.31 -18.88
CA TRP A 72 -1.79 -12.08 -19.28
C TRP A 72 -2.89 -11.67 -18.29
N PHE A 73 -2.99 -10.38 -18.01
CA PHE A 73 -3.98 -9.83 -17.11
C PHE A 73 -4.78 -8.71 -17.79
N ALA A 74 -6.07 -8.66 -17.51
CA ALA A 74 -6.94 -7.64 -18.05
C ALA A 74 -8.03 -7.24 -17.05
N GLU A 75 -8.64 -6.08 -17.27
CA GLU A 75 -9.83 -5.65 -16.55
C GLU A 75 -11.05 -5.74 -17.46
N VAL A 76 -12.14 -6.30 -16.95
CA VAL A 76 -13.39 -6.48 -17.68
C VAL A 76 -14.16 -5.16 -17.72
N MET A 77 -14.36 -4.60 -18.90
CA MET A 77 -15.10 -3.35 -19.10
C MET A 77 -16.58 -3.57 -19.45
N ASP A 78 -16.88 -4.61 -20.22
CA ASP A 78 -18.25 -4.92 -20.63
C ASP A 78 -18.42 -6.41 -20.96
N ILE A 79 -19.63 -6.94 -20.80
CA ILE A 79 -19.95 -8.36 -20.99
C ILE A 79 -21.19 -8.46 -21.88
N LYS A 80 -21.10 -9.22 -22.98
CA LYS A 80 -22.21 -9.40 -23.92
C LYS A 80 -22.35 -10.85 -24.40
N THR A 81 -23.53 -11.17 -24.92
CA THR A 81 -23.85 -12.47 -25.53
C THR A 81 -24.80 -12.30 -26.73
N ASP A 82 -24.75 -13.20 -27.71
CA ASP A 82 -25.71 -13.23 -28.83
C ASP A 82 -27.14 -13.58 -28.38
N LYS A 83 -27.29 -14.28 -27.25
CA LYS A 83 -28.57 -14.83 -26.79
C LYS A 83 -28.92 -14.30 -25.41
N LYS A 84 -30.07 -13.61 -25.30
CA LYS A 84 -30.57 -12.94 -24.09
C LYS A 84 -30.48 -13.75 -22.78
N HIS A 85 -30.50 -15.08 -22.87
CA HIS A 85 -30.47 -16.00 -21.73
C HIS A 85 -29.42 -17.11 -21.86
N SER A 86 -28.35 -16.93 -22.64
CA SER A 86 -27.30 -17.95 -22.66
C SER A 86 -26.53 -17.96 -21.34
N THR A 87 -26.51 -19.12 -20.72
CA THR A 87 -25.63 -19.45 -19.58
C THR A 87 -24.32 -20.06 -20.04
N LYS A 88 -24.17 -20.34 -21.34
CA LYS A 88 -23.00 -21.01 -21.88
C LYS A 88 -21.90 -19.98 -22.10
N ARG A 89 -20.80 -20.14 -21.37
CA ARG A 89 -19.61 -19.27 -21.46
C ARG A 89 -19.05 -19.11 -22.88
N LYS A 90 -19.21 -20.11 -23.76
CA LYS A 90 -18.80 -20.03 -25.17
C LYS A 90 -19.61 -19.05 -26.03
N ASP A 91 -20.79 -18.66 -25.56
CA ASP A 91 -21.64 -17.67 -26.24
C ASP A 91 -21.45 -16.26 -25.61
N VAL A 92 -20.47 -16.09 -24.72
CA VAL A 92 -20.20 -14.83 -24.00
C VAL A 92 -18.89 -14.24 -24.49
N TYR A 93 -18.93 -12.94 -24.76
CA TYR A 93 -17.79 -12.13 -25.18
C TYR A 93 -17.60 -11.00 -24.18
N VAL A 94 -16.35 -10.64 -23.94
CA VAL A 94 -15.99 -9.61 -22.98
C VAL A 94 -15.12 -8.57 -23.64
N ARG A 95 -15.44 -7.30 -23.39
CA ARG A 95 -14.56 -6.18 -23.71
C ARG A 95 -13.64 -5.96 -22.53
N ILE A 96 -12.35 -6.01 -22.76
CA ILE A 96 -11.32 -5.92 -21.74
C ILE A 96 -10.35 -4.78 -22.03
N ARG A 97 -9.63 -4.32 -21.01
CA ARG A 97 -8.43 -3.48 -21.16
C ARG A 97 -7.22 -4.17 -20.55
N TRP A 98 -6.09 -4.16 -21.24
CA TRP A 98 -4.91 -4.94 -20.88
C TRP A 98 -4.06 -4.28 -19.78
N PHE A 99 -3.50 -5.12 -18.91
CA PHE A 99 -2.36 -4.77 -18.08
C PHE A 99 -1.08 -5.29 -18.73
N TYR A 100 -0.01 -4.50 -18.64
CA TYR A 100 1.33 -4.86 -19.11
C TYR A 100 2.30 -4.96 -17.95
N THR A 101 3.21 -5.92 -18.03
CA THR A 101 4.41 -5.95 -17.18
C THR A 101 5.44 -4.95 -17.74
N PRO A 102 6.45 -4.57 -16.94
CA PRO A 102 7.58 -3.78 -17.44
C PRO A 102 8.26 -4.45 -18.64
N TYR A 103 8.39 -5.78 -18.61
CA TYR A 103 8.94 -6.57 -19.70
C TYR A 103 8.12 -6.40 -20.99
N ASN A 104 6.79 -6.48 -20.93
CA ASN A 104 5.95 -6.29 -22.12
C ASN A 104 6.12 -4.89 -22.71
N LEU A 105 6.30 -3.86 -21.87
CA LEU A 105 6.50 -2.49 -22.32
C LEU A 105 7.87 -2.28 -22.99
N ASP A 106 8.92 -2.94 -22.48
CA ASP A 106 10.25 -2.91 -23.09
C ASP A 106 10.27 -3.57 -24.48
N HIS A 107 9.45 -4.61 -24.67
CA HIS A 107 9.31 -5.34 -25.93
C HIS A 107 8.15 -4.84 -26.78
N TYR A 108 7.46 -3.79 -26.34
CA TYR A 108 6.37 -3.22 -27.10
C TYR A 108 6.91 -2.60 -28.38
N HIS A 109 6.29 -2.91 -29.52
CA HIS A 109 6.75 -2.50 -30.87
C HIS A 109 6.95 -0.99 -31.08
N LYS A 110 6.48 -0.15 -30.15
CA LYS A 110 6.76 1.29 -30.11
C LYS A 110 7.62 1.58 -28.89
N THR A 111 8.65 2.40 -29.07
CA THR A 111 9.45 2.94 -27.96
C THR A 111 8.52 3.59 -26.94
N VAL A 112 8.36 2.95 -25.79
CA VAL A 112 7.63 3.53 -24.67
C VAL A 112 8.55 4.52 -24.00
N GLY A 113 8.25 5.81 -24.15
CA GLY A 113 9.05 6.86 -23.54
C GLY A 113 9.09 6.69 -22.01
N LYS A 114 10.30 6.69 -21.44
CA LYS A 114 10.58 6.77 -20.00
C LYS A 114 10.37 5.48 -19.17
N VAL A 115 10.23 4.30 -19.78
CA VAL A 115 10.16 3.02 -19.01
C VAL A 115 11.36 2.87 -18.09
N ASN A 116 12.57 3.07 -18.61
CA ASN A 116 13.82 2.99 -17.85
C ASN A 116 13.94 4.02 -16.70
N THR A 117 13.11 5.06 -16.68
CA THR A 117 13.09 6.03 -15.57
C THR A 117 12.17 5.62 -14.43
N CYS A 118 11.28 4.64 -14.68
CA CYS A 118 10.43 4.05 -13.66
C CYS A 118 11.20 2.94 -12.96
N ARG A 119 11.10 2.89 -11.62
CA ARG A 119 11.56 1.75 -10.83
C ARG A 119 10.33 0.91 -10.52
N PHE A 120 10.13 -0.15 -11.30
CA PHE A 120 8.98 -1.02 -11.15
C PHE A 120 9.21 -2.02 -10.02
N GLY A 121 8.16 -2.27 -9.24
CA GLY A 121 8.15 -3.44 -8.37
C GLY A 121 7.97 -4.75 -9.13
N GLN A 122 8.35 -5.87 -8.52
CA GLN A 122 8.29 -7.22 -9.09
C GLN A 122 6.86 -7.62 -9.50
N ASN A 123 5.86 -7.18 -8.72
CA ASN A 123 4.45 -7.45 -8.96
C ASN A 123 3.68 -6.21 -9.50
N GLU A 124 4.41 -5.18 -9.92
CA GLU A 124 3.84 -3.97 -10.48
C GLU A 124 3.44 -4.18 -11.95
N MET A 125 2.21 -3.78 -12.27
CA MET A 125 1.62 -3.82 -13.59
C MET A 125 1.36 -2.39 -14.08
N VAL A 126 1.13 -2.23 -15.38
CA VAL A 126 0.76 -0.95 -16.01
C VAL A 126 -0.57 -1.11 -16.73
N LEU A 127 -1.57 -0.33 -16.33
CA LEU A 127 -2.89 -0.39 -16.95
C LEU A 127 -2.89 0.38 -18.27
N SER A 128 -3.21 -0.27 -19.38
CA SER A 128 -3.24 0.40 -20.69
C SER A 128 -4.62 0.91 -21.09
N ASP A 129 -4.65 1.77 -22.11
CA ASP A 129 -5.85 2.03 -22.92
C ASP A 129 -5.98 1.06 -24.11
N HIS A 130 -5.19 -0.01 -24.16
CA HIS A 130 -5.36 -1.08 -25.15
C HIS A 130 -6.60 -1.89 -24.79
N ILE A 131 -7.64 -1.71 -25.60
CA ILE A 131 -8.92 -2.39 -25.44
C ILE A 131 -9.04 -3.48 -26.50
N GLN A 132 -9.49 -4.65 -26.08
CA GLN A 132 -9.77 -5.77 -26.97
C GLN A 132 -11.09 -6.45 -26.58
N VAL A 133 -11.72 -7.12 -27.54
CA VAL A 133 -12.84 -8.02 -27.27
C VAL A 133 -12.34 -9.46 -27.41
N ILE A 134 -12.59 -10.28 -26.40
CA ILE A 134 -12.21 -11.69 -26.40
C ILE A 134 -13.39 -12.58 -26.03
N PRO A 135 -13.41 -13.86 -26.46
CA PRO A 135 -14.33 -14.84 -25.94
C PRO A 135 -14.11 -15.05 -24.43
N ALA A 136 -15.21 -15.13 -23.65
CA ALA A 136 -15.11 -15.35 -22.21
C ALA A 136 -14.42 -16.68 -21.87
N VAL A 137 -14.39 -17.65 -22.78
CA VAL A 137 -13.67 -18.94 -22.63
C VAL A 137 -12.16 -18.79 -22.45
N TRP A 138 -11.56 -17.64 -22.81
CA TRP A 138 -10.13 -17.40 -22.61
C TRP A 138 -9.78 -16.93 -21.19
N ILE A 139 -10.77 -16.54 -20.38
CA ILE A 139 -10.52 -16.11 -19.00
C ILE A 139 -10.23 -17.30 -18.08
N VAL A 140 -9.01 -17.45 -17.59
CA VAL A 140 -8.64 -18.59 -16.74
C VAL A 140 -9.28 -18.47 -15.36
N ARG A 141 -9.08 -17.32 -14.70
CA ARG A 141 -9.53 -17.07 -13.33
C ARG A 141 -9.69 -15.59 -13.04
N LYS A 142 -10.39 -15.29 -11.95
CA LYS A 142 -10.38 -13.95 -11.35
C LYS A 142 -8.98 -13.61 -10.82
N ALA A 143 -8.54 -12.39 -11.06
CA ALA A 143 -7.29 -11.85 -10.56
C ALA A 143 -7.56 -10.67 -9.61
N ARG A 144 -6.69 -10.49 -8.62
CA ARG A 144 -6.70 -9.31 -7.75
C ARG A 144 -5.52 -8.43 -8.15
N ILE A 145 -5.81 -7.24 -8.68
CA ILE A 145 -4.83 -6.21 -9.03
C ILE A 145 -5.29 -4.92 -8.38
N LEU A 146 -4.47 -4.35 -7.50
CA LEU A 146 -4.83 -3.20 -6.67
C LEU A 146 -4.29 -1.90 -7.28
N PHE A 147 -5.08 -0.83 -7.25
CA PHE A 147 -4.57 0.49 -7.60
C PHE A 147 -3.78 1.05 -6.42
N PHE A 148 -2.62 1.65 -6.70
CA PHE A 148 -1.81 2.39 -5.75
C PHE A 148 -1.78 3.86 -6.15
N ASP A 149 -2.41 4.72 -5.34
CA ASP A 149 -2.36 6.16 -5.49
C ASP A 149 -1.21 6.73 -4.65
N GLU A 150 -0.15 7.19 -5.30
CA GLU A 150 1.02 7.75 -4.61
C GLU A 150 0.72 9.06 -3.88
N ASP A 151 -0.31 9.80 -4.32
CA ASP A 151 -0.74 11.04 -3.70
C ASP A 151 -1.62 10.79 -2.47
N ASP A 152 -2.19 9.59 -2.35
CA ASP A 152 -2.98 9.18 -1.20
C ASP A 152 -2.10 8.41 -0.22
N GLY A 153 -1.69 9.09 0.86
CA GLY A 153 -0.87 8.49 1.92
C GLY A 153 -1.48 7.24 2.58
N ASN A 154 -2.76 6.92 2.32
CA ASN A 154 -3.43 5.73 2.85
C ASN A 154 -4.03 4.83 1.76
N ASN A 155 -3.92 5.19 0.47
CA ASN A 155 -4.48 4.45 -0.66
C ASN A 155 -5.95 4.00 -0.47
N GLY A 156 -6.83 4.88 0.00
CA GLY A 156 -8.23 4.57 0.32
C GLY A 156 -8.42 3.52 1.42
N GLY A 157 -7.36 3.19 2.16
CA GLY A 157 -7.33 2.15 3.17
C GLY A 157 -7.16 0.73 2.63
N ALA A 158 -6.76 0.56 1.37
CA ALA A 158 -6.47 -0.75 0.81
C ALA A 158 -5.00 -1.14 1.06
N GLN A 159 -4.78 -2.16 1.88
CA GLN A 159 -3.44 -2.73 2.07
C GLN A 159 -3.01 -3.50 0.81
N ILE A 160 -1.81 -3.19 0.32
CA ILE A 160 -1.15 -3.88 -0.80
C ILE A 160 0.07 -4.59 -0.22
N GLY A 161 -0.06 -5.91 -0.03
CA GLY A 161 1.03 -6.73 0.49
C GLY A 161 2.14 -6.96 -0.54
N PRO A 162 3.31 -7.48 -0.11
CA PRO A 162 4.46 -7.70 -1.01
C PRO A 162 4.18 -8.64 -2.19
N LYS A 163 3.23 -9.57 -2.02
CA LYS A 163 2.83 -10.56 -3.04
C LYS A 163 1.61 -10.15 -3.86
N ASP A 164 0.96 -9.04 -3.50
CA ASP A 164 -0.20 -8.56 -4.26
C ASP A 164 0.28 -7.97 -5.59
N ARG A 165 -0.53 -8.16 -6.64
CA ARG A 165 -0.34 -7.41 -7.89
C ARG A 165 -0.97 -6.04 -7.75
N TRP A 166 -0.31 -5.04 -8.32
CA TRP A 166 -0.77 -3.66 -8.19
C TRP A 166 -0.34 -2.81 -9.39
N TYR A 167 -0.91 -1.63 -9.52
CA TYR A 167 -0.52 -0.66 -10.54
C TYR A 167 -0.69 0.78 -10.03
N ARG A 168 0.19 1.68 -10.46
CA ARG A 168 0.07 3.14 -10.27
C ARG A 168 0.14 3.92 -11.59
N TYR A 169 0.67 3.29 -12.63
CA TYR A 169 0.85 3.89 -13.94
C TYR A 169 -0.20 3.43 -14.94
N HIS A 170 -0.49 4.32 -15.87
CA HIS A 170 -1.29 4.03 -17.04
C HIS A 170 -0.45 4.19 -18.31
N PHE A 171 -0.58 3.26 -19.25
CA PHE A 171 0.04 3.34 -20.56
C PHE A 171 -0.96 3.84 -21.60
N LYS A 172 -0.62 4.95 -22.28
CA LYS A 172 -1.40 5.50 -23.39
C LYS A 172 -0.79 5.03 -24.70
N THR A 173 -1.32 3.93 -25.25
CA THR A 173 -0.82 3.27 -26.47
C THR A 173 -0.73 4.24 -27.65
N GLY A 174 -1.74 5.10 -27.84
CA GLY A 174 -1.76 6.10 -28.89
C GLY A 174 -0.69 7.19 -28.76
N LEU A 175 -0.19 7.42 -27.54
CA LEU A 175 0.84 8.42 -27.24
C LEU A 175 2.23 7.82 -27.00
N GLY A 176 2.35 6.49 -26.91
CA GLY A 176 3.61 5.81 -26.59
C GLY A 176 4.23 6.24 -25.26
N ARG A 177 3.42 6.64 -24.28
CA ARG A 177 3.91 7.15 -22.99
C ARG A 177 3.13 6.64 -21.80
N MET A 178 3.81 6.56 -20.67
CA MET A 178 3.18 6.33 -19.38
C MET A 178 2.76 7.63 -18.69
N VAL A 179 1.66 7.58 -17.97
CA VAL A 179 1.08 8.69 -17.20
C VAL A 179 0.54 8.17 -15.87
N THR A 180 0.23 9.09 -14.95
CA THR A 180 -0.53 8.76 -13.74
C THR A 180 -2.03 8.67 -14.03
N ARG A 181 -2.82 8.23 -13.04
CA ARG A 181 -4.29 8.26 -13.12
C ARG A 181 -4.84 9.66 -13.44
N LYS A 182 -4.21 10.71 -12.92
CA LYS A 182 -4.59 12.12 -13.17
C LYS A 182 -4.03 12.67 -14.49
N ASN A 183 -3.48 11.81 -15.35
CA ASN A 183 -2.82 12.15 -16.62
C ASN A 183 -1.64 13.13 -16.47
N TYR A 184 -1.04 13.22 -15.28
CA TYR A 184 0.17 14.01 -15.07
C TYR A 184 1.40 13.26 -15.58
N SER A 185 2.50 14.01 -15.77
CA SER A 185 3.82 13.40 -15.86
C SER A 185 4.07 12.50 -14.66
N LEU A 186 4.84 11.43 -14.87
CA LEU A 186 5.21 10.46 -13.82
C LEU A 186 5.58 11.20 -12.52
N PRO A 187 4.98 10.87 -11.37
CA PRO A 187 5.18 11.61 -10.14
C PRO A 187 6.64 11.50 -9.71
N GLN A 188 7.09 12.50 -8.97
CA GLN A 188 8.33 12.42 -8.22
C GLN A 188 8.10 11.71 -6.88
N ALA A 189 7.31 10.62 -6.87
CA ALA A 189 7.15 9.82 -5.66
C ALA A 189 8.48 9.16 -5.36
N GLY A 190 9.08 9.61 -4.26
CA GLY A 190 10.44 9.27 -3.91
C GLY A 190 10.85 10.04 -2.67
N CYS A 191 12.09 9.83 -2.27
CA CYS A 191 12.67 10.53 -1.14
C CYS A 191 12.87 12.02 -1.48
N ARG A 192 12.46 12.90 -0.58
CA ARG A 192 12.70 14.35 -0.72
C ARG A 192 14.08 14.81 -0.27
N MET A 193 14.98 13.88 0.06
CA MET A 193 16.34 14.22 0.47
C MET A 193 17.06 14.97 -0.66
N PRO A 194 17.65 16.16 -0.40
CA PRO A 194 18.46 16.85 -1.40
C PRO A 194 19.57 15.93 -1.93
N GLY A 195 19.62 15.76 -3.25
CA GLY A 195 20.56 14.86 -3.93
C GLY A 195 20.04 13.45 -4.18
N CYS A 196 18.95 13.03 -3.51
CA CYS A 196 18.27 11.79 -3.85
C CYS A 196 17.28 12.03 -4.99
N GLN A 197 17.51 11.40 -6.13
CA GLN A 197 16.61 11.41 -7.29
C GLN A 197 15.93 10.06 -7.52
N ALA A 198 16.16 9.10 -6.63
CA ALA A 198 15.59 7.77 -6.74
C ALA A 198 14.08 7.80 -6.48
N ARG A 199 13.33 7.19 -7.40
CA ARG A 199 11.89 6.95 -7.27
C ARG A 199 11.62 5.79 -6.33
N TYR A 200 10.41 5.79 -5.77
CA TYR A 200 9.97 4.72 -4.89
C TYR A 200 9.93 3.36 -5.58
N SER A 201 10.71 2.41 -5.07
CA SER A 201 10.76 1.00 -5.47
C SER A 201 10.36 0.11 -4.28
N PRO A 202 9.12 -0.41 -4.21
CA PRO A 202 8.66 -1.11 -3.02
C PRO A 202 9.44 -2.38 -2.69
N ASP A 203 10.23 -2.94 -3.60
CA ASP A 203 10.98 -4.18 -3.32
C ASP A 203 12.41 -3.94 -2.85
N GLU A 204 12.99 -2.78 -3.16
CA GLU A 204 14.42 -2.53 -2.95
C GLU A 204 14.72 -1.67 -1.72
N GLU A 205 13.80 -0.81 -1.32
CA GLU A 205 14.05 0.23 -0.33
C GLU A 205 12.91 0.34 0.71
N ILE A 206 13.26 0.83 1.89
CA ILE A 206 12.30 1.22 2.93
C ILE A 206 12.22 2.74 2.94
N GLN A 207 10.99 3.27 2.96
CA GLN A 207 10.75 4.70 3.15
C GLN A 207 9.96 4.95 4.42
N ARG A 208 10.27 6.06 5.10
CA ARG A 208 9.56 6.58 6.28
C ARG A 208 8.75 7.81 5.92
N PHE A 209 7.56 7.93 6.49
CA PHE A 209 6.68 9.06 6.26
C PHE A 209 6.68 10.02 7.44
N CYS A 210 6.80 11.31 7.18
CA CYS A 210 6.61 12.32 8.20
C CYS A 210 5.11 12.64 8.40
N PRO A 211 4.50 12.31 9.55
CA PRO A 211 3.08 12.55 9.76
C PRO A 211 2.74 14.03 9.98
N ARG A 212 3.75 14.92 10.15
CA ARG A 212 3.51 16.34 10.39
C ARG A 212 2.71 16.97 9.25
N TRP A 213 1.65 17.68 9.61
CA TRP A 213 0.65 18.16 8.63
C TRP A 213 1.26 19.02 7.51
N LEU A 214 2.26 19.85 7.85
CA LEU A 214 2.98 20.70 6.89
C LEU A 214 4.05 19.97 6.08
N CYS A 215 4.51 18.81 6.53
CA CYS A 215 5.56 18.07 5.84
C CYS A 215 4.95 16.99 4.94
N ARG A 216 4.39 15.92 5.50
CA ARG A 216 3.78 14.81 4.74
C ARG A 216 4.66 14.25 3.61
N GLU A 217 5.97 14.25 3.82
CA GLU A 217 6.95 13.74 2.85
C GLU A 217 7.45 12.34 3.21
N TRP A 218 7.88 11.60 2.18
CA TRP A 218 8.54 10.31 2.30
C TRP A 218 10.07 10.44 2.20
N TRP A 219 10.78 9.61 2.95
CA TRP A 219 12.23 9.63 3.09
C TRP A 219 12.79 8.22 3.05
N HIS A 220 13.82 7.94 2.24
CA HIS A 220 14.52 6.65 2.32
C HIS A 220 15.16 6.49 3.69
N GLU A 221 14.99 5.32 4.28
CA GLU A 221 15.63 4.99 5.56
C GLU A 221 17.16 5.14 5.46
N GLU A 222 17.76 4.68 4.36
CA GLU A 222 19.20 4.81 4.11
C GLU A 222 19.66 6.27 4.01
N CYS A 223 18.89 7.13 3.34
CA CYS A 223 19.19 8.57 3.27
C CYS A 223 19.16 9.23 4.66
N LEU A 224 18.26 8.80 5.55
CA LEU A 224 18.17 9.32 6.92
C LEU A 224 19.36 8.85 7.77
N ARG A 225 19.78 7.59 7.62
CA ARG A 225 20.95 7.04 8.34
C ARG A 225 22.25 7.73 7.95
N ASN A 226 22.45 8.00 6.66
CA ASN A 226 23.72 8.55 6.14
C ASN A 226 24.02 10.00 6.55
N ARG A 227 23.08 10.71 7.20
CA ARG A 227 23.27 12.11 7.61
C ARG A 227 23.40 12.32 9.12
N GLU A 228 23.66 11.25 9.89
CA GLU A 228 23.76 11.31 11.37
C GLU A 228 22.50 11.91 12.04
N HIS A 229 21.34 11.90 11.37
CA HIS A 229 20.06 12.33 11.94
C HIS A 229 19.41 11.27 12.86
N VAL A 230 20.21 10.29 13.29
CA VAL A 230 19.79 9.21 14.18
C VAL A 230 20.13 9.65 15.60
N GLN A 231 19.15 10.19 16.30
CA GLN A 231 19.25 10.38 17.74
C GLN A 231 19.13 8.99 18.41
N PRO A 232 19.93 8.66 19.44
CA PRO A 232 19.68 7.48 20.24
C PRO A 232 18.24 7.53 20.78
N PHE A 233 17.59 6.37 20.83
CA PHE A 233 16.23 6.27 21.35
C PHE A 233 16.22 6.75 22.81
N SER A 234 15.52 7.84 23.09
CA SER A 234 15.31 8.34 24.45
C SER A 234 13.81 8.42 24.73
N VAL A 235 13.42 8.44 26.00
CA VAL A 235 12.01 8.64 26.39
C VAL A 235 11.45 9.96 25.82
N TYR A 236 12.27 11.02 25.75
CA TYR A 236 11.93 12.31 25.16
C TYR A 236 11.66 12.26 23.64
N SER A 237 12.17 11.23 22.97
CA SER A 237 11.96 10.98 21.55
C SER A 237 10.52 10.62 21.22
N LEU A 238 9.89 9.84 22.10
CA LEU A 238 8.49 9.47 21.97
C LEU A 238 7.57 10.66 22.23
N LEU A 239 7.96 11.52 23.19
CA LEU A 239 7.27 12.76 23.53
C LEU A 239 7.09 13.66 22.29
N ARG A 240 8.13 13.85 21.47
CA ARG A 240 8.05 14.72 20.28
C ARG A 240 7.44 14.09 19.03
N MET A 241 7.35 12.75 18.90
CA MET A 241 6.68 12.10 17.76
C MET A 241 5.17 12.35 17.72
N LEU A 242 4.51 12.41 18.88
CA LEU A 242 3.08 12.71 18.93
C LEU A 242 2.83 14.21 18.67
N GLN A 243 3.79 15.09 18.99
CA GLN A 243 3.75 16.53 18.69
C GLN A 243 3.86 16.78 17.18
N GLY A 244 2.70 16.92 16.53
CA GLY A 244 2.55 17.29 15.12
C GLY A 244 1.80 16.29 14.24
N THR A 245 1.38 15.14 14.78
CA THR A 245 0.43 14.26 14.06
C THR A 245 -0.96 14.93 14.03
N PRO A 246 -1.69 14.95 12.89
CA PRO A 246 -3.00 15.61 12.80
C PRO A 246 -3.96 15.17 13.91
N GLY A 247 -4.34 16.13 14.77
CA GLY A 247 -5.18 15.95 15.97
C GLY A 247 -4.43 15.58 17.27
N PHE A 248 -3.13 15.85 17.36
CA PHE A 248 -2.31 15.77 18.60
C PHE A 248 -1.53 17.08 18.85
N GLY A 249 -2.08 18.23 18.45
CA GLY A 249 -1.47 19.54 18.70
C GLY A 249 -1.97 20.12 20.02
N GLY A 250 -1.12 20.18 21.03
CA GLY A 250 -1.28 21.12 22.15
C GLY A 250 -0.86 22.53 21.71
N ALA A 251 -1.44 23.54 22.33
CA ALA A 251 -0.99 24.92 22.20
C ALA A 251 0.30 25.13 23.02
N ASP A 252 1.20 25.93 22.44
CA ASP A 252 2.30 26.66 23.06
C ASP A 252 3.60 25.88 23.40
N ASP A 253 4.67 26.25 22.67
CA ASP A 253 6.07 25.95 22.96
C ASP A 253 6.65 27.02 23.90
N ALA A 254 7.21 26.62 25.04
CA ALA A 254 8.17 27.43 25.80
C ALA A 254 9.37 26.54 26.18
N ALA A 255 10.56 27.03 25.84
CA ALA A 255 11.86 26.37 26.01
C ALA A 255 12.35 26.42 27.46
N ASP A 256 13.18 25.45 27.88
CA ASP A 256 14.16 25.64 28.95
C ASP A 256 15.36 24.68 28.83
N ASP A 257 16.44 25.14 29.47
CA ASP A 257 17.88 24.95 29.31
C ASP A 257 18.43 23.68 30.03
N GLU A 258 19.49 23.04 29.50
CA GLU A 258 20.15 21.87 30.15
C GLU A 258 21.59 22.15 30.61
N THR A 259 21.95 21.64 31.79
CA THR A 259 23.33 21.63 32.34
C THR A 259 23.92 20.21 32.42
N PRO A 260 25.23 20.01 32.13
CA PRO A 260 25.86 18.69 32.11
C PRO A 260 26.48 18.26 33.47
N ILE A 261 26.53 16.94 33.74
CA ILE A 261 27.18 16.33 34.90
C ILE A 261 28.32 15.42 34.43
N ASP A 262 29.47 15.52 35.11
CA ASP A 262 30.72 14.79 34.88
C ASP A 262 30.83 13.57 35.81
N SER A 263 31.40 12.48 35.33
CA SER A 263 31.54 11.22 36.07
C SER A 263 32.87 10.54 35.78
N SER A 264 33.78 10.58 36.76
CA SER A 264 34.92 9.66 36.83
C SER A 264 35.12 9.17 38.25
N ASN A 265 34.94 7.86 38.47
CA ASN A 265 35.65 7.07 39.48
C ASN A 265 35.40 5.59 39.22
N THR A 266 36.48 4.82 39.12
CA THR A 266 36.49 3.35 38.96
C THR A 266 37.11 2.72 40.20
N LEU A 267 36.42 1.74 40.77
CA LEU A 267 36.85 0.86 41.87
C LEU A 267 36.87 -0.58 41.34
N GLU A 268 37.92 -1.32 41.69
CA GLU A 268 38.09 -2.74 41.34
C GLU A 268 37.31 -3.63 42.33
N VAL A 269 36.60 -4.64 41.84
CA VAL A 269 35.70 -5.53 42.58
C VAL A 269 36.11 -6.99 42.36
N ASP A 270 36.03 -7.80 43.43
CA ASP A 270 36.38 -9.23 43.48
C ASP A 270 35.41 -10.14 42.71
N GLU A 271 35.97 -11.11 41.97
CA GLU A 271 35.30 -11.97 40.97
C GLU A 271 34.21 -12.91 41.53
N GLU A 272 34.17 -13.22 42.83
CA GLU A 272 33.13 -14.10 43.42
C GLU A 272 31.85 -13.33 43.81
N PHE A 273 31.95 -12.01 43.95
CA PHE A 273 30.80 -11.13 44.13
C PHE A 273 30.04 -10.91 42.81
N ASP A 274 30.67 -11.22 41.67
CA ASP A 274 30.17 -10.87 40.34
C ASP A 274 29.01 -11.74 39.86
N GLU A 275 28.87 -13.01 40.27
CA GLU A 275 27.74 -13.83 39.81
C GLU A 275 26.43 -13.49 40.55
N GLU A 276 26.50 -13.28 41.86
CA GLU A 276 25.35 -12.87 42.66
C GLU A 276 24.99 -11.40 42.35
N LEU A 277 25.99 -10.52 42.19
CA LEU A 277 25.78 -9.15 41.73
C LEU A 277 25.29 -9.11 40.28
N ALA A 278 25.75 -9.97 39.36
CA ALA A 278 25.23 -10.01 37.99
C ALA A 278 23.79 -10.53 37.94
N SER A 279 23.41 -11.49 38.79
CA SER A 279 22.03 -11.94 38.92
C SER A 279 21.13 -10.85 39.50
N ILE A 280 21.57 -10.17 40.57
CA ILE A 280 20.88 -9.03 41.15
C ILE A 280 20.78 -7.89 40.13
N CYS A 281 21.88 -7.53 39.46
CA CYS A 281 21.91 -6.49 38.44
C CYS A 281 21.09 -6.85 37.21
N SER A 282 21.01 -8.12 36.81
CA SER A 282 20.17 -8.59 35.70
C SER A 282 18.68 -8.52 36.05
N ASN A 283 18.32 -8.94 37.26
CA ASN A 283 16.95 -8.83 37.79
C ASN A 283 16.56 -7.36 38.01
N LEU A 284 17.51 -6.53 38.49
CA LEU A 284 17.34 -5.09 38.64
C LEU A 284 17.27 -4.39 37.28
N LEU A 285 18.05 -4.81 36.27
CA LEU A 285 17.96 -4.30 34.89
C LEU A 285 16.63 -4.68 34.26
N THR A 286 16.13 -5.89 34.52
CA THR A 286 14.84 -6.35 34.01
C THR A 286 13.72 -5.56 34.68
N SER A 287 13.78 -5.40 36.00
CA SER A 287 12.85 -4.57 36.77
C SER A 287 12.95 -3.09 36.38
N LEU A 288 14.15 -2.56 36.09
CA LEU A 288 14.37 -1.20 35.63
C LEU A 288 13.92 -1.00 34.19
N LYS A 289 14.03 -2.02 33.31
CA LYS A 289 13.44 -1.99 31.96
C LYS A 289 11.92 -2.05 32.02
N ASP A 290 11.36 -2.80 32.96
CA ASP A 290 9.92 -2.84 33.22
C ASP A 290 9.44 -1.51 33.81
N ILE A 291 10.18 -0.94 34.77
CA ILE A 291 9.92 0.39 35.36
C ILE A 291 10.15 1.52 34.36
N GLU A 292 11.15 1.43 33.47
CA GLU A 292 11.41 2.39 32.40
C GLU A 292 10.32 2.30 31.34
N ARG A 293 9.91 1.08 30.95
CA ARG A 293 8.72 0.84 30.12
C ARG A 293 7.47 1.42 30.79
N ASP A 294 7.33 1.30 32.10
CA ASP A 294 6.18 1.80 32.88
C ASP A 294 6.23 3.32 33.14
N LEU A 295 7.42 3.91 33.26
CA LEU A 295 7.65 5.36 33.33
C LEU A 295 7.45 6.02 31.96
N ILE A 296 7.86 5.36 30.87
CA ILE A 296 7.48 5.71 29.49
C ILE A 296 5.96 5.55 29.31
N ARG A 297 5.32 4.57 29.98
CA ARG A 297 3.84 4.43 29.99
C ARG A 297 3.14 5.54 30.80
N CYS A 298 3.74 6.17 31.80
CA CYS A 298 3.09 7.24 32.60
C CYS A 298 3.39 8.66 32.08
N ARG A 299 4.65 9.01 31.79
CA ARG A 299 5.03 10.38 31.38
C ARG A 299 4.47 10.80 30.03
N ASP A 300 4.32 9.87 29.08
CA ASP A 300 3.79 10.16 27.74
C ASP A 300 2.33 10.64 27.74
N PHE A 301 1.55 10.29 28.77
CA PHE A 301 0.12 10.62 28.87
C PHE A 301 -0.14 11.88 29.71
N GLU A 302 0.59 12.05 30.81
CA GLU A 302 0.44 13.20 31.71
C GLU A 302 0.83 14.53 31.05
N GLU A 303 1.85 14.56 30.18
CA GLU A 303 2.35 15.80 29.58
C GLU A 303 1.61 16.25 28.29
N LYS A 304 0.68 15.44 27.76
CA LYS A 304 0.00 15.71 26.46
C LYS A 304 -1.49 16.02 26.55
N ASN A 305 -2.04 16.22 27.75
CA ASN A 305 -3.49 16.33 27.97
C ASN A 305 -4.30 15.16 27.34
N LEU A 306 -3.67 14.00 27.15
CA LEU A 306 -4.44 12.77 26.98
C LEU A 306 -4.90 12.40 28.39
N ASN A 307 -6.11 12.83 28.76
CA ASN A 307 -6.79 12.44 30.01
C ASN A 307 -7.16 10.94 29.98
N LEU A 308 -6.21 10.09 29.61
CA LEU A 308 -6.28 8.66 29.85
C LEU A 308 -5.99 8.50 31.33
N ASP A 309 -7.06 8.25 32.09
CA ASP A 309 -7.03 8.05 33.53
C ASP A 309 -5.90 7.08 33.92
N SER A 310 -5.03 7.45 34.85
CA SER A 310 -3.92 6.60 35.31
C SER A 310 -4.39 5.27 35.91
N SER A 311 -5.68 5.14 36.24
CA SER A 311 -6.33 3.87 36.58
C SER A 311 -6.23 2.82 35.46
N ILE A 312 -6.12 3.27 34.20
CA ILE A 312 -5.98 2.46 32.98
C ILE A 312 -4.72 1.60 33.01
N LEU A 313 -3.60 2.13 33.52
CA LEU A 313 -2.34 1.39 33.62
C LEU A 313 -2.32 0.42 34.81
N LYS A 314 -3.30 0.52 35.71
CA LYS A 314 -3.39 -0.32 36.91
C LYS A 314 -4.20 -1.60 36.66
N ASN A 315 -5.07 -1.63 35.65
CA ASN A 315 -5.78 -2.84 35.25
C ASN A 315 -4.98 -3.60 34.17
N MET A 316 -4.39 -4.72 34.56
CA MET A 316 -3.58 -5.57 33.67
C MET A 316 -4.37 -6.10 32.47
N GLU A 317 -5.63 -6.52 32.65
CA GLU A 317 -6.46 -7.08 31.56
C GLU A 317 -6.76 -6.02 30.49
N ASP A 318 -7.08 -4.80 30.93
CA ASP A 318 -7.34 -3.67 30.04
C ASP A 318 -6.06 -3.21 29.32
N PHE A 319 -4.92 -3.22 30.02
CA PHE A 319 -3.62 -2.91 29.43
C PHE A 319 -3.24 -3.92 28.34
N GLU A 320 -3.32 -5.23 28.63
CA GLU A 320 -3.05 -6.29 27.67
C GLU A 320 -3.91 -6.15 26.40
N ARG A 321 -5.17 -5.72 26.57
CA ARG A 321 -6.09 -5.47 25.46
C ARG A 321 -5.59 -4.34 24.55
N ILE A 322 -5.10 -3.23 25.08
CA ILE A 322 -4.66 -2.08 24.26
C ILE A 322 -3.17 -2.06 23.94
N GLU A 323 -2.36 -2.94 24.52
CA GLU A 323 -0.91 -2.96 24.36
C GLU A 323 -0.51 -2.96 22.88
N ARG A 324 -1.17 -3.79 22.06
CA ARG A 324 -0.91 -3.86 20.61
C ARG A 324 -1.31 -2.58 19.88
N VAL A 325 -2.38 -1.92 20.32
CA VAL A 325 -2.80 -0.62 19.76
C VAL A 325 -1.76 0.45 20.11
N LEU A 326 -1.30 0.49 21.36
CA LEU A 326 -0.24 1.39 21.81
C LEU A 326 1.04 1.16 21.02
N TRP A 327 1.45 -0.10 20.87
CA TRP A 327 2.61 -0.49 20.07
C TRP A 327 2.52 0.01 18.63
N CYS A 328 1.40 -0.28 17.96
CA CYS A 328 1.24 0.11 16.56
C CYS A 328 1.07 1.62 16.40
N ALA A 329 0.50 2.34 17.37
CA ALA A 329 0.43 3.81 17.37
C ALA A 329 1.82 4.47 17.52
N ARG A 330 2.70 3.86 18.32
CA ARG A 330 4.09 4.30 18.56
C ARG A 330 5.04 3.99 17.41
N SER A 331 4.67 3.04 16.55
CA SER A 331 5.50 2.65 15.42
C SER A 331 5.59 3.78 14.37
N PRO A 332 6.75 3.93 13.71
CA PRO A 332 6.87 4.85 12.59
C PRO A 332 6.04 4.38 11.40
N ILE A 333 5.64 5.33 10.56
CA ILE A 333 4.93 5.02 9.31
C ILE A 333 5.99 4.68 8.26
N VAL A 334 6.03 3.43 7.84
CA VAL A 334 7.03 2.90 6.91
C VAL A 334 6.38 2.14 5.76
N ARG A 335 7.02 2.13 4.59
CA ARG A 335 6.61 1.35 3.41
C ARG A 335 7.81 0.75 2.68
N GLY A 336 7.55 -0.24 1.83
CA GLY A 336 8.56 -0.99 1.08
C GLY A 336 8.97 -2.29 1.78
N LYS A 337 9.69 -3.14 1.04
CA LYS A 337 10.12 -4.49 1.41
C LYS A 337 9.02 -5.30 2.10
N GLU A 338 9.27 -5.80 3.30
CA GLU A 338 8.34 -6.59 4.09
C GLU A 338 7.05 -5.85 4.47
N TYR A 339 7.04 -4.50 4.45
CA TYR A 339 5.87 -3.69 4.78
C TYR A 339 4.90 -3.54 3.59
N GLY A 340 5.29 -3.99 2.39
CA GLY A 340 4.50 -3.86 1.18
C GLY A 340 4.46 -2.43 0.62
N VAL A 341 3.66 -2.24 -0.43
CA VAL A 341 3.67 -1.02 -1.26
C VAL A 341 3.12 0.21 -0.53
N VAL A 342 2.03 0.01 0.23
CA VAL A 342 1.38 1.08 1.01
C VAL A 342 2.03 1.23 2.38
N GLY A 343 2.59 0.14 2.92
CA GLY A 343 3.24 0.16 4.22
C GLY A 343 2.29 0.11 5.41
N THR A 344 2.76 0.65 6.54
CA THR A 344 2.13 0.55 7.86
C THR A 344 1.19 1.73 8.17
N GLY A 345 1.12 2.73 7.29
CA GLY A 345 0.47 4.02 7.54
C GLY A 345 -0.98 3.90 8.00
N GLN A 346 -1.77 3.05 7.38
CA GLN A 346 -3.17 2.83 7.77
C GLN A 346 -3.30 2.28 9.18
N MET A 347 -2.50 1.26 9.52
CA MET A 347 -2.59 0.61 10.83
C MET A 347 -2.16 1.58 11.93
N VAL A 348 -1.05 2.28 11.71
CA VAL A 348 -0.55 3.30 12.64
C VAL A 348 -1.58 4.41 12.83
N ALA A 349 -2.18 4.91 11.75
CA ALA A 349 -3.20 5.95 11.81
C ALA A 349 -4.47 5.48 12.55
N LYS A 350 -4.95 4.26 12.27
CA LYS A 350 -6.09 3.66 12.98
C LYS A 350 -5.81 3.48 14.47
N ALA A 351 -4.62 3.00 14.83
CA ALA A 351 -4.22 2.84 16.21
C ALA A 351 -4.23 4.18 16.96
N ARG A 352 -3.66 5.22 16.35
CA ARG A 352 -3.66 6.59 16.89
C ARG A 352 -5.08 7.15 17.01
N ALA A 353 -5.97 6.87 16.06
CA ALA A 353 -7.37 7.30 16.10
C ALA A 353 -8.14 6.62 17.25
N ILE A 354 -7.93 5.32 17.46
CA ILE A 354 -8.52 4.58 18.57
C ILE A 354 -8.09 5.17 19.91
N LEU A 355 -6.78 5.41 20.11
CA LEU A 355 -6.29 5.99 21.36
C LEU A 355 -6.85 7.38 21.62
N ARG A 356 -7.03 8.19 20.57
CA ARG A 356 -7.70 9.49 20.69
C ARG A 356 -9.15 9.34 21.13
N GLU A 357 -9.92 8.48 20.46
CA GLU A 357 -11.32 8.25 20.80
C GLU A 357 -11.47 7.77 22.26
N THR A 358 -10.60 6.86 22.70
CA THR A 358 -10.56 6.40 24.11
C THR A 358 -10.29 7.56 25.07
N ALA A 359 -9.34 8.44 24.74
CA ALA A 359 -9.01 9.60 25.57
C ALA A 359 -10.15 10.64 25.63
N GLU A 360 -10.84 10.87 24.52
CA GLU A 360 -11.94 11.83 24.42
C GLU A 360 -13.23 11.33 25.06
N SER A 361 -13.55 10.04 24.90
CA SER A 361 -14.79 9.43 25.39
C SER A 361 -14.69 8.85 26.78
N GLN A 362 -13.47 8.70 27.32
CA GLN A 362 -13.19 7.94 28.54
C GLN A 362 -13.76 6.50 28.49
N CYS A 363 -13.97 5.96 27.30
CA CYS A 363 -14.55 4.65 27.05
C CYS A 363 -13.56 3.74 26.32
N TRP A 364 -13.47 2.49 26.75
CA TRP A 364 -12.56 1.51 26.16
C TRP A 364 -12.97 1.14 24.73
N PRO A 365 -12.00 0.96 23.81
CA PRO A 365 -12.30 0.50 22.47
C PRO A 365 -12.84 -0.92 22.52
N THR A 366 -13.91 -1.19 21.77
CA THR A 366 -14.51 -2.53 21.68
C THR A 366 -13.49 -3.55 21.16
N GLU A 367 -13.67 -4.83 21.48
CA GLU A 367 -12.79 -5.90 20.99
C GLU A 367 -12.73 -5.89 19.47
N GLU A 368 -13.84 -5.60 18.80
CA GLU A 368 -13.91 -5.45 17.34
C GLU A 368 -12.96 -4.38 16.80
N LYS A 369 -12.78 -3.26 17.51
CA LYS A 369 -11.85 -2.19 17.11
C LYS A 369 -10.39 -2.58 17.33
N VAL A 370 -10.13 -3.40 18.33
CA VAL A 370 -8.77 -3.84 18.72
C VAL A 370 -8.33 -5.08 17.95
N ALA A 371 -9.26 -5.95 17.54
CA ALA A 371 -9.00 -7.23 16.86
C ALA A 371 -8.03 -7.12 15.67
N PRO A 372 -8.07 -6.07 14.82
CA PRO A 372 -7.11 -5.92 13.72
C PRO A 372 -5.64 -5.79 14.17
N PHE A 373 -5.39 -5.44 15.44
CA PHE A 373 -4.04 -5.24 15.99
C PHE A 373 -3.48 -6.47 16.70
N ALA A 374 -4.29 -7.51 16.95
CA ALA A 374 -3.86 -8.69 17.70
C ALA A 374 -2.65 -9.41 17.06
N SER A 375 -2.56 -9.39 15.73
CA SER A 375 -1.45 -9.97 14.96
C SER A 375 -0.44 -8.92 14.46
N CYS A 376 -0.57 -7.66 14.87
CA CYS A 376 0.28 -6.54 14.42
C CYS A 376 1.71 -6.72 14.95
N GLN A 377 2.63 -7.10 14.06
CA GLN A 377 4.06 -7.15 14.31
C GLN A 377 4.74 -6.02 13.54
N LEU A 378 4.62 -4.80 14.05
CA LEU A 378 5.39 -3.67 13.54
C LEU A 378 6.77 -3.67 14.19
N PRO A 379 7.86 -3.47 13.43
CA PRO A 379 9.19 -3.41 13.99
C PRO A 379 9.37 -2.13 14.79
N VAL A 380 10.12 -2.25 15.89
CA VAL A 380 10.69 -1.08 16.55
C VAL A 380 11.84 -0.60 15.68
N LEU A 381 11.57 0.40 14.86
CA LEU A 381 12.60 1.08 14.12
C LEU A 381 13.09 2.30 14.93
N PRO A 382 14.40 2.60 14.91
CA PRO A 382 14.95 3.74 15.64
C PRO A 382 14.29 5.02 15.12
N ILE A 383 13.89 5.92 16.00
CA ILE A 383 13.23 7.16 15.60
C ILE A 383 14.28 8.10 15.02
N VAL A 384 13.96 8.76 13.90
CA VAL A 384 14.88 9.70 13.25
C VAL A 384 14.23 11.06 13.07
N THR A 385 15.04 12.09 12.91
CA THR A 385 14.53 13.45 12.71
C THR A 385 14.26 13.71 11.22
N CYS A 386 13.08 14.22 10.90
CA CYS A 386 12.67 14.64 9.57
C CYS A 386 13.54 15.83 9.12
N PRO A 387 14.25 15.70 7.99
CA PRO A 387 15.14 16.76 7.51
C PRO A 387 14.42 18.07 7.18
N SER A 388 13.13 18.03 6.82
CA SER A 388 12.39 19.23 6.42
C SER A 388 11.80 20.04 7.56
N CYS A 389 11.36 19.39 8.63
CA CYS A 389 10.57 20.06 9.68
C CYS A 389 11.06 19.80 11.10
N GLY A 390 12.15 19.04 11.28
CA GLY A 390 12.65 18.63 12.60
C GLY A 390 11.70 17.70 13.37
N GLY A 391 10.59 17.27 12.76
CA GLY A 391 9.64 16.34 13.37
C GLY A 391 10.18 14.92 13.38
N TRP A 392 9.72 14.09 14.30
CA TRP A 392 10.27 12.75 14.50
C TRP A 392 9.53 11.74 13.61
N ILE A 393 10.24 10.80 12.97
CA ILE A 393 9.72 9.87 11.95
C ILE A 393 10.26 8.44 12.05
#